data_AF-A0A972V9M9-F1
#
_entry.id   AF-A0A972V9M9-F1
#
_cell.length_a   1.000
_cell.length_b   1.000
_cell.length_c   1.000
_cell.angle_alpha   90.00
_cell.angle_beta   90.00
_cell.angle_gamma   90.00
#
_symmetry.space_group_name_H-M   'P 1'
#
loop_
_entity.id
_entity.type
_entity.pdbx_description
1 polymer ?
#
loop_
_entity_poly.entity_id
_entity_poly.type
_entity_poly.pdbx_seq_one_letter_code
_entity_poly.pdbx_strand_id
1 'polypeptide(L)' 'MPFSEPLELFHDWFKQAAVKETSDHTAMALATAAANGVPSVRMVLLKEADERGFVFYTNME' A
#
# COMPACT_ATOMS: atom_id res chain seq x y z
N MET A 1 2.19 -22.94 7.65
CA MET A 1 1.29 -21.81 7.37
C MET A 1 1.65 -21.29 5.98
N PRO A 2 0.71 -21.12 5.04
CA PRO A 2 1.03 -20.67 3.67
C PRO A 2 1.41 -19.17 3.61
N PHE A 3 1.77 -18.56 4.74
CA PHE A 3 2.01 -17.14 4.91
C PHE A 3 3.46 -16.83 5.30
N SER A 4 4.40 -17.73 4.99
CA SER A 4 5.83 -17.46 5.25
C SER A 4 6.30 -16.21 4.50
N GLU A 5 5.72 -15.95 3.32
CA GLU A 5 6.04 -14.82 2.47
C GLU A 5 4.81 -13.90 2.28
N PRO A 6 4.52 -12.99 3.24
CA PRO A 6 3.34 -12.14 3.18
C PRO A 6 3.33 -11.17 2.00
N LEU A 7 4.50 -10.74 1.52
CA LEU A 7 4.61 -9.84 0.36
C LEU A 7 4.32 -10.56 -0.95
N GLU A 8 4.68 -11.83 -1.09
CA GLU A 8 4.29 -12.63 -2.26
C GLU A 8 2.77 -12.76 -2.37
N LEU A 9 2.10 -13.04 -1.25
CA LEU A 9 0.63 -13.09 -1.20
C LEU A 9 0.00 -11.75 -1.57
N PHE A 10 0.57 -10.64 -1.09
CA PHE A 10 0.14 -9.30 -1.50
C PHE A 10 0.26 -9.12 -3.02
N HIS A 11 1.37 -9.52 -3.63
CA HIS A 11 1.57 -9.40 -5.08
C HIS A 11 0.52 -10.16 -5.88
N ASP A 12 0.17 -11.36 -5.44
CA ASP A 12 -0.86 -12.16 -6.11
C ASP A 12 -2.25 -11.51 -6.02
N TRP A 13 -2.60 -10.94 -4.87
CA TRP A 13 -3.84 -10.19 -4.72
C TRP A 13 -3.84 -8.88 -5.50
N PHE A 14 -2.71 -8.17 -5.51
CA PHE A 14 -2.56 -6.91 -6.24
C PHE A 14 -2.70 -7.12 -7.75
N LYS A 15 -2.11 -8.18 -8.31
CA LYS A 15 -2.29 -8.59 -9.72
C LYS A 15 -3.76 -8.90 -10.02
N GLN A 16 -4.47 -9.57 -9.11
CA GLN A 16 -5.90 -9.86 -9.28
C GLN A 16 -6.75 -8.58 -9.23
N ALA A 17 -6.42 -7.65 -8.32
CA ALA A 17 -7.11 -6.36 -8.20
C ALA A 17 -6.90 -5.50 -9.46
N ALA A 18 -5.70 -5.50 -10.05
CA ALA A 18 -5.43 -4.80 -11.30
C ALA A 18 -6.33 -5.23 -12.46
N VAL A 19 -6.83 -6.47 -12.45
CA VAL A 19 -7.77 -6.99 -13.47
C VAL A 19 -9.22 -6.63 -13.15
N LYS A 20 -9.62 -6.62 -11.87
CA LYS A 20 -11.01 -6.43 -11.43
C LYS A 20 -11.39 -4.96 -11.19
N GLU A 21 -10.43 -4.15 -10.76
CA GLU A 21 -10.59 -2.77 -10.24
C GLU A 21 -9.52 -1.88 -10.90
N THR A 22 -9.52 -1.82 -12.23
CA THR A 22 -8.45 -1.21 -13.02
C THR A 22 -8.13 0.23 -12.64
N SER A 23 -9.14 1.04 -12.30
CA SER A 23 -8.96 2.45 -11.94
C SER A 23 -8.23 2.65 -10.61
N ASP A 24 -8.63 1.89 -9.57
CA ASP A 24 -8.34 2.28 -8.18
C ASP A 24 -7.52 1.23 -7.42
N HIS A 25 -7.10 0.13 -8.05
CA HIS A 25 -6.31 -0.92 -7.40
C HIS A 25 -5.01 -0.44 -6.74
N THR A 26 -4.47 0.71 -7.15
CA THR A 26 -3.28 1.33 -6.55
C THR A 26 -3.59 2.26 -5.39
N ALA A 27 -4.85 2.58 -5.12
CA ALA A 27 -5.23 3.47 -4.02
C ALA A 27 -5.05 2.78 -2.67
N MET A 28 -4.36 3.44 -1.75
CA MET A 28 -4.06 2.94 -0.41
C MET A 28 -4.37 4.01 0.64
N ALA A 29 -4.99 3.63 1.75
CA ALA A 29 -5.18 4.50 2.91
C ALA A 29 -3.92 4.47 3.79
N LEU A 30 -3.20 5.58 3.87
CA LEU A 30 -1.98 5.72 4.68
C LEU A 30 -2.30 6.45 5.98
N ALA A 31 -2.00 5.80 7.11
CA ALA A 31 -2.07 6.40 8.44
C ALA A 31 -0.67 6.85 8.88
N THR A 32 -0.56 8.08 9.38
CA THR A 32 0.66 8.61 10.02
C THR A 32 0.28 9.24 11.36
N ALA A 33 1.20 9.23 12.32
CA ALA A 33 1.00 9.86 13.62
C ALA A 33 2.14 10.82 13.93
N ALA A 34 1.80 11.99 14.47
CA ALA A 34 2.78 12.89 15.06
C ALA A 34 3.26 12.35 16.42
N ALA A 35 4.18 13.07 17.07
CA ALA A 35 4.75 12.66 18.36
C ALA A 35 3.69 12.47 19.48
N ASN A 36 2.51 13.09 19.37
CA ASN A 36 1.40 12.90 20.31
C ASN A 36 0.62 11.59 20.09
N GLY A 37 0.98 10.79 19.09
CA GLY A 37 0.34 9.50 18.80
C GLY A 37 -1.03 9.59 18.15
N VAL A 38 -1.56 10.79 17.87
CA VAL A 38 -2.87 10.95 17.23
C VAL A 38 -2.72 10.71 15.72
N PRO A 39 -3.40 9.71 15.14
CA PRO A 39 -3.26 9.39 13.73
C PRO A 39 -4.07 10.34 12.84
N SER A 40 -3.53 10.60 11.65
CA SER A 40 -4.26 11.14 10.50
C SER A 40 -4.20 10.15 9.35
N VAL A 41 -5.25 10.09 8.54
CA VAL A 41 -5.36 9.13 7.43
C VAL A 41 -5.70 9.87 6.14
N ARG A 42 -5.03 9.51 5.05
CA ARG A 42 -5.33 10.00 3.70
C ARG A 42 -5.14 8.92 2.65
N MET A 43 -5.80 9.09 1.51
CA MET A 43 -5.52 8.27 0.34
C MET A 43 -4.20 8.69 -0.31
N VAL A 44 -3.41 7.70 -0.71
CA VAL A 44 -2.20 7.82 -1.53
C VAL A 44 -2.23 6.77 -2.63
N LEU A 45 -1.35 6.90 -3.62
CA LEU A 45 -1.20 5.90 -4.68
C LEU A 45 0.06 5.09 -4.45
N LEU A 46 -0.10 3.77 -4.35
CA LEU A 46 0.98 2.81 -4.38
C LEU A 46 1.62 2.83 -5.78
N LYS A 47 2.93 3.02 -5.83
CA LYS A 47 3.71 3.07 -7.08
C LYS A 47 4.42 1.76 -7.33
N GLU A 48 5.05 1.21 -6.31
CA GLU A 48 5.77 -0.05 -6.39
C GLU A 48 5.55 -0.84 -5.09
N ALA A 49 5.62 -2.16 -5.21
CA ALA A 49 5.76 -3.06 -4.08
C ALA A 49 6.85 -4.07 -4.46
N ASP A 50 7.78 -4.34 -3.56
CA ASP A 50 8.85 -5.31 -3.74
C ASP A 50 9.16 -6.01 -2.41
N GLU A 51 10.20 -6.85 -2.38
CA GLU A 51 10.63 -7.59 -1.20
C GLU A 51 10.97 -6.69 0.02
N ARG A 52 11.18 -5.39 -0.18
CA ARG A 52 11.48 -4.40 0.87
C ARG A 52 10.22 -3.69 1.39
N GLY A 53 9.08 -3.82 0.71
CA GLY A 53 7.80 -3.27 1.12
C GLY A 53 7.12 -2.42 0.05
N PHE A 54 6.54 -1.29 0.45
CA PHE A 54 5.65 -0.47 -0.38
C PHE A 54 6.24 0.91 -0.65
N VAL A 55 6.16 1.37 -1.89
CA VAL A 55 6.65 2.68 -2.33
C VAL A 55 5.49 3.56 -2.75
N PHE A 56 5.43 4.77 -2.22
CA PHE A 56 4.53 5.84 -2.64
C PHE A 56 5.27 7.18 -2.62
N TYR A 57 4.78 8.15 -3.40
CA TYR A 57 5.33 9.50 -3.42
C TYR A 57 4.35 10.48 -2.77
N THR A 58 4.89 11.50 -2.10
CA THR A 58 4.13 12.56 -1.45
C THR A 58 4.85 13.89 -1.59
N ASN A 59 4.13 14.99 -1.36
CA ASN A 59 4.74 16.29 -1.20
C ASN A 59 5.34 16.44 0.21
N MET A 60 6.47 17.14 0.30
CA MET A 60 7.16 17.53 1.54
C MET A 60 7.09 19.05 1.80
N GLU A 61 6.62 19.82 0.82
CA GLU A 61 6.37 21.26 0.91
C GLU A 61 4.95 21.56 1.42
#